data_AF-A0AA88GPJ4-F1
#
_entry.id   AF-A0AA88GPJ4-F1
#
_cell.length_a   1.000
_cell.length_b   1.000
_cell.length_c   1.000
_cell.angle_alpha   90.00
_cell.angle_beta   90.00
_cell.angle_gamma   90.00
#
_symmetry.space_group_name_H-M   'P 1'
#
loop_
_entity.id
_entity.type
_entity.pdbx_description
1 polymer ?
#
loop_
_entity_poly.entity_id
_entity_poly.type
_entity_poly.pdbx_seq_one_letter_code
_entity_poly.pdbx_strand_id
1 'polypeptide(L)'
;MSPLVDELPHDILFHIFTSYCTPDQYLNGLMLVCKHWNELTEYEMFWVATLKQSLRAQIQLSSQQEIQEMESLLQDDAQGSSVFQAGFISKKDIQKERERFIKSMEVREKILIINLLPFTKRKETNADIFGKVYKQRTVQFLKERSKRRVALELVKKIISIQNRVSLHNQDENFDVYFEYGWEDVVSFIENHPIYDREQICSISILNISEGLCHLFLKSCKLYLKSWEFSEKRTRFFAKMVEYFVVKCNVPISPLMDALFSLGCQEIFIEKDDEFSEHGELCYCSGLFNKFESELKSSSKGGVSKTIFKTLIQNTAFNRKGSGHVTTKFVRLLLSKKLVKLKETMVEPYLQDMHMPSFMARPNYELLQTLYLDIGIQHMKTFNENEFVESLLRNSIREYAHLQKIHELVPFLRKCKEQLGINFSHPRALYAAVSRGHDSFGALKFIVDECNVDVNVDLSPNAGALPLAIYNSVSGTNLDSILFLIEKGATISESNIGTYEGLTMDQLLSNFICDMKDFLPTCKLLIEKFGLKPDAFAFLYNLGYCDTVTGYTVDSILEILDFFDQAGSSITANKEDAKHALEHVFNRWCELSFIAQDQKLLKHEFAARVFEKYGIILEERTDDRDFM
;
A
#
# COMPACT_ATOMS: atom_id res chain seq x y z
N MET A 1 69.17 -24.98 -3.86
CA MET A 1 68.65 -23.61 -3.77
C MET A 1 69.82 -22.66 -3.58
N SER A 2 70.18 -21.93 -4.63
CA SER A 2 70.86 -20.63 -4.58
C SER A 2 70.68 -19.97 -5.97
N PRO A 3 70.52 -18.64 -6.03
CA PRO A 3 69.84 -17.90 -7.09
C PRO A 3 70.85 -17.34 -8.10
N LEU A 4 70.52 -17.32 -9.39
CA LEU A 4 71.16 -16.50 -10.43
C LEU A 4 70.56 -16.89 -11.78
N VAL A 5 69.43 -16.31 -12.15
CA VAL A 5 69.20 -15.84 -13.53
C VAL A 5 68.29 -14.62 -13.40
N ASP A 6 68.91 -13.50 -13.04
CA ASP A 6 68.38 -12.20 -13.42
C ASP A 6 68.37 -12.13 -14.96
N GLU A 7 67.33 -11.49 -15.46
CA GLU A 7 66.92 -11.40 -16.85
C GLU A 7 68.05 -10.89 -17.75
N LEU A 8 68.47 -11.70 -18.73
CA LEU A 8 69.27 -11.18 -19.86
C LEU A 8 68.36 -10.28 -20.71
N PRO A 9 68.77 -9.03 -21.00
CA PRO A 9 68.04 -8.14 -21.91
C PRO A 9 67.75 -8.81 -23.25
N HIS A 10 66.59 -8.52 -23.83
CA HIS A 10 66.13 -9.10 -25.11
C HIS A 10 67.18 -9.03 -26.23
N ASP A 11 68.00 -7.98 -26.20
CA ASP A 11 69.04 -7.66 -27.17
C ASP A 11 70.26 -8.61 -27.04
N ILE A 12 70.59 -9.02 -25.82
CA ILE A 12 71.69 -9.96 -25.54
C ILE A 12 71.28 -11.39 -25.89
N LEU A 13 70.03 -11.78 -25.62
CA LEU A 13 69.48 -13.07 -26.06
C LEU A 13 69.44 -13.14 -27.59
N PHE A 14 69.00 -12.09 -28.28
CA PHE A 14 69.00 -12.00 -29.74
C PHE A 14 70.43 -12.14 -30.30
N HIS A 15 71.42 -11.50 -29.68
CA HIS A 15 72.83 -11.63 -30.09
C HIS A 15 73.42 -13.01 -29.82
N ILE A 16 73.13 -13.65 -28.67
CA ILE A 16 73.62 -15.01 -28.39
C ILE A 16 73.05 -16.02 -29.40
N PHE A 17 71.77 -15.90 -29.75
CA PHE A 17 71.12 -16.81 -30.72
C PHE A 17 71.55 -16.57 -32.17
N THR A 18 71.94 -15.35 -32.55
CA THR A 18 72.39 -15.03 -33.91
C THR A 18 73.89 -15.20 -34.12
N SER A 19 74.69 -15.25 -33.05
CA SER A 19 76.15 -15.34 -33.13
C SER A 19 76.70 -16.78 -33.14
N TYR A 20 75.90 -17.78 -32.72
CA TYR A 20 76.36 -19.18 -32.55
C TYR A 20 75.52 -20.22 -33.30
N CYS A 21 74.55 -19.81 -34.12
CA CYS A 21 73.66 -20.71 -34.83
C CYS A 21 73.60 -20.32 -36.31
N THR A 22 73.63 -21.31 -37.21
CA THR A 22 73.37 -21.03 -38.64
C THR A 22 71.92 -20.58 -38.83
N PRO A 23 71.58 -19.85 -39.91
CA PRO A 23 70.22 -19.40 -40.16
C PRO A 23 69.17 -20.53 -40.09
N ASP A 24 69.52 -21.75 -40.51
CA ASP A 24 68.65 -22.93 -40.42
C ASP A 24 68.50 -23.47 -38.99
N GLN A 25 69.55 -23.40 -38.15
CA GLN A 25 69.47 -23.75 -36.73
C GLN A 25 68.70 -22.71 -35.93
N TYR A 26 68.84 -21.43 -36.29
CA TYR A 26 68.03 -20.35 -35.76
C TYR A 26 66.56 -20.53 -36.16
N LEU A 27 66.26 -20.78 -37.44
CA LEU A 27 64.89 -21.06 -37.91
C LEU A 27 64.30 -22.32 -37.27
N ASN A 28 65.06 -23.40 -37.08
CA ASN A 28 64.58 -24.60 -36.39
C ASN A 28 64.41 -24.40 -34.88
N GLY A 29 65.31 -23.68 -34.22
CA GLY A 29 65.21 -23.30 -32.81
C GLY A 29 64.06 -22.33 -32.56
N LEU A 30 63.88 -21.35 -33.45
CA LEU A 30 62.75 -20.43 -33.48
C LEU A 30 61.46 -21.20 -33.76
N MET A 31 61.44 -22.14 -34.71
CA MET A 31 60.31 -23.03 -34.98
C MET A 31 60.00 -23.94 -33.78
N LEU A 32 60.98 -24.39 -33.01
CA LEU A 32 60.77 -25.13 -31.75
C LEU A 32 60.18 -24.24 -30.65
N VAL A 33 60.71 -23.03 -30.49
CA VAL A 33 60.18 -22.00 -29.56
C VAL A 33 58.76 -21.57 -29.99
N CYS A 34 58.50 -21.44 -31.29
CA CYS A 34 57.20 -21.16 -31.90
C CYS A 34 56.24 -22.36 -31.83
N LYS A 35 56.74 -23.60 -31.83
CA LYS A 35 55.95 -24.81 -31.59
C LYS A 35 55.46 -24.85 -30.13
N HIS A 36 56.32 -24.44 -29.21
CA HIS A 36 55.98 -24.24 -27.80
C HIS A 36 55.21 -22.94 -27.50
N TRP A 37 55.03 -22.03 -28.48
CA TRP A 37 54.25 -20.78 -28.32
C TRP A 37 52.74 -21.01 -28.19
N ASN A 38 52.23 -22.19 -28.58
CA ASN A 38 50.81 -22.55 -28.47
C ASN A 38 50.54 -23.73 -27.54
N GLU A 39 51.58 -24.38 -27.01
CA GLU A 39 51.41 -25.50 -26.09
C GLU A 39 51.15 -24.95 -24.68
N LEU A 40 49.99 -25.32 -24.12
CA LEU A 40 49.70 -25.17 -22.70
C LEU A 40 50.67 -26.07 -21.93
N THR A 41 51.20 -25.61 -20.79
CA THR A 41 51.93 -26.50 -19.88
C THR A 41 51.02 -27.62 -19.38
N GLU A 42 51.55 -28.78 -18.96
CA GLU A 42 50.75 -29.88 -18.42
C GLU A 42 49.85 -29.44 -17.26
N TYR A 43 50.34 -28.52 -16.42
CA TYR A 43 49.59 -27.95 -15.30
C TYR A 43 48.44 -27.03 -15.77
N GLU A 44 48.64 -26.27 -16.83
CA GLU A 44 47.58 -25.46 -17.45
C GLU A 44 46.55 -26.32 -18.16
N MET A 45 46.99 -27.33 -18.91
CA MET A 45 46.10 -28.32 -19.52
C MET A 45 45.23 -28.99 -18.46
N PHE A 46 45.82 -29.36 -17.31
CA PHE A 46 45.08 -29.89 -16.18
C PHE A 46 43.99 -28.92 -15.70
N TRP A 47 44.31 -27.65 -15.41
CA TRP A 47 43.31 -26.69 -14.92
C TRP A 47 42.25 -26.32 -15.97
N VAL A 48 42.64 -26.18 -17.23
CA VAL A 48 41.71 -25.90 -18.34
C VAL A 48 40.77 -27.09 -18.55
N ALA A 49 41.30 -28.32 -18.59
CA ALA A 49 40.50 -29.53 -18.71
C ALA A 49 39.55 -29.69 -17.50
N THR A 50 40.06 -29.50 -16.29
CA THR A 50 39.27 -29.57 -15.05
C THR A 50 38.14 -28.54 -15.05
N LEU A 51 38.42 -27.29 -15.43
CA LEU A 51 37.42 -26.24 -15.51
C LEU A 51 36.37 -26.54 -16.58
N LYS A 52 36.81 -26.95 -17.77
CA LYS A 52 35.93 -27.29 -18.89
C LYS A 52 35.03 -28.47 -18.56
N GLN A 53 35.57 -29.53 -17.96
CA GLN A 53 34.79 -30.68 -17.51
C GLN A 53 33.78 -30.27 -16.44
N SER A 54 34.19 -29.45 -15.48
CA SER A 54 33.30 -28.98 -14.40
C SER A 54 32.17 -28.09 -14.92
N LEU A 55 32.45 -27.21 -15.90
CA LEU A 55 31.45 -26.39 -16.57
C LEU A 55 30.44 -27.25 -17.34
N ARG A 56 30.92 -28.18 -18.17
CA ARG A 56 30.05 -29.09 -18.94
C ARG A 56 29.16 -29.95 -18.05
N ALA A 57 29.72 -30.53 -17.00
CA ALA A 57 28.97 -31.33 -16.04
C ALA A 57 27.87 -30.50 -15.37
N GLN A 58 28.17 -29.25 -15.00
CA GLN A 58 27.18 -28.36 -14.40
C GLN A 58 26.11 -27.92 -15.41
N ILE A 59 26.47 -27.63 -16.66
CA ILE A 59 25.51 -27.29 -17.73
C ILE A 59 24.55 -28.46 -17.95
N GLN A 60 25.05 -29.69 -18.04
CA GLN A 60 24.22 -30.88 -18.24
C GLN A 60 23.28 -31.11 -17.05
N LEU A 61 23.79 -31.06 -15.82
CA LEU A 61 23.00 -31.25 -14.60
C LEU A 61 21.89 -30.20 -14.48
N SER A 62 22.22 -28.93 -14.68
CA SER A 62 21.22 -27.85 -14.68
C SER A 62 20.25 -28.00 -15.84
N SER A 63 20.65 -28.55 -16.99
CA SER A 63 19.78 -28.71 -18.16
C SER A 63 18.72 -29.81 -18.00
N GLN A 64 18.97 -30.84 -17.20
CA GLN A 64 18.10 -32.02 -17.16
C GLN A 64 17.41 -32.24 -15.80
N GLN A 65 18.19 -32.35 -14.72
CA GLN A 65 17.71 -32.88 -13.45
C GLN A 65 17.19 -31.80 -12.49
N GLU A 66 17.91 -30.66 -12.42
CA GLU A 66 17.63 -29.59 -11.46
C GLU A 66 16.26 -28.93 -11.67
N ILE A 67 15.75 -28.90 -12.91
CA ILE A 67 14.41 -28.36 -13.21
C ILE A 67 13.31 -29.27 -12.66
N GLN A 68 13.45 -30.60 -12.82
CA GLN A 68 12.40 -31.52 -12.38
C GLN A 68 12.28 -31.50 -10.85
N GLU A 69 13.41 -31.38 -10.15
CA GLU A 69 13.45 -31.28 -8.69
C GLU A 69 12.84 -29.95 -8.19
N MET A 70 13.16 -28.81 -8.80
CA MET A 70 12.63 -27.51 -8.36
C MET A 70 11.19 -27.25 -8.81
N GLU A 71 10.80 -27.70 -10.00
CA GLU A 71 9.45 -27.54 -10.52
C GLU A 71 8.45 -28.48 -9.83
N SER A 72 8.86 -29.69 -9.44
CA SER A 72 7.99 -30.61 -8.68
C SER A 72 7.65 -30.12 -7.28
N LEU A 73 8.42 -29.17 -6.73
CA LEU A 73 8.12 -28.51 -5.46
C LEU A 73 7.03 -27.45 -5.60
N LEU A 74 6.72 -26.97 -6.80
CA LEU A 74 5.61 -26.05 -7.04
C LEU A 74 4.37 -26.88 -7.39
N GLN A 75 3.29 -26.72 -6.63
CA GLN A 75 2.02 -27.40 -6.95
C GLN A 75 1.46 -26.85 -8.27
N ASP A 76 1.06 -27.73 -9.19
CA ASP A 76 0.35 -27.35 -10.41
C ASP A 76 -1.09 -26.95 -10.05
N ASP A 77 -1.45 -25.67 -10.22
CA ASP A 77 -2.82 -25.13 -10.18
C ASP A 77 -3.65 -25.63 -11.38
N ALA A 78 -3.68 -26.94 -11.60
CA ALA A 78 -4.36 -27.58 -12.70
C ALA A 78 -5.51 -28.46 -12.20
N GLN A 79 -6.32 -27.95 -11.26
CA GLN A 79 -7.70 -28.40 -11.08
C GLN A 79 -8.53 -27.45 -10.20
N GLY A 80 -9.17 -26.49 -10.88
CA GLY A 80 -10.56 -26.12 -10.62
C GLY A 80 -10.93 -25.58 -9.23
N SER A 81 -10.51 -24.36 -8.91
CA SER A 81 -11.46 -23.33 -8.47
C SER A 81 -10.85 -21.94 -8.65
N SER A 82 -11.70 -20.99 -9.00
CA SER A 82 -11.41 -19.65 -9.45
C SER A 82 -10.79 -18.75 -8.36
N VAL A 83 -9.73 -18.00 -8.74
CA VAL A 83 -9.41 -16.61 -8.31
C VAL A 83 -8.34 -16.33 -7.22
N PHE A 84 -7.76 -17.30 -6.51
CA PHE A 84 -6.70 -17.01 -5.50
C PHE A 84 -5.67 -18.17 -5.47
N GLN A 85 -4.33 -18.05 -5.54
CA GLN A 85 -3.33 -16.98 -5.50
C GLN A 85 -2.09 -17.49 -6.28
N ALA A 86 -1.56 -16.75 -7.25
CA ALA A 86 -0.23 -17.06 -7.79
C ALA A 86 0.83 -16.80 -6.71
N GLY A 87 1.60 -17.82 -6.32
CA GLY A 87 2.72 -17.68 -5.38
C GLY A 87 3.75 -16.64 -5.82
N PHE A 88 4.49 -16.04 -4.87
CA PHE A 88 5.47 -14.98 -5.16
C PHE A 88 6.75 -15.47 -5.85
N ILE A 89 7.05 -16.77 -5.77
CA ILE A 89 8.03 -17.46 -6.59
C ILE A 89 7.26 -18.31 -7.60
N SER A 90 7.36 -17.94 -8.88
CA SER A 90 6.72 -18.67 -9.96
C SER A 90 7.66 -19.68 -10.61
N LYS A 91 7.08 -20.68 -11.29
CA LYS A 91 7.81 -21.61 -12.16
C LYS A 91 8.67 -20.87 -13.19
N LYS A 92 8.15 -19.76 -13.71
CA LYS A 92 8.83 -18.90 -14.69
C LYS A 92 10.08 -18.22 -14.11
N ASP A 93 10.07 -17.86 -12.83
CA ASP A 93 11.23 -17.23 -12.17
C ASP A 93 12.39 -18.21 -12.02
N ILE A 94 12.09 -19.45 -11.64
CA ILE A 94 13.07 -20.55 -11.55
C ILE A 94 13.65 -20.86 -12.94
N GLN A 95 12.80 -20.97 -13.96
CA GLN A 95 13.24 -21.19 -15.34
C GLN A 95 14.18 -20.08 -15.83
N LYS A 96 13.83 -18.81 -15.59
CA LYS A 96 14.66 -17.65 -15.97
C LYS A 96 16.00 -17.58 -15.21
N GLU A 97 16.05 -17.92 -13.93
CA GLU A 97 17.31 -18.03 -13.17
C GLU A 97 18.21 -19.08 -13.85
N ARG A 98 17.68 -20.27 -14.08
CA ARG A 98 18.42 -21.38 -14.67
C ARG A 98 18.94 -21.05 -16.05
N GLU A 99 18.11 -20.54 -16.94
CA GLU A 99 18.50 -20.18 -18.30
C GLU A 99 19.63 -19.14 -18.30
N ARG A 100 19.56 -18.13 -17.41
CA ARG A 100 20.64 -17.16 -17.24
C ARG A 100 21.92 -17.81 -16.72
N PHE A 101 21.82 -18.70 -15.75
CA PHE A 101 22.96 -19.42 -15.21
C PHE A 101 23.64 -20.30 -16.27
N ILE A 102 22.87 -21.12 -16.99
CA ILE A 102 23.36 -21.97 -18.09
C ILE A 102 24.03 -21.11 -19.16
N LYS A 103 23.36 -20.06 -19.64
CA LYS A 103 23.92 -19.14 -20.64
C LYS A 103 25.23 -18.51 -20.16
N SER A 104 25.31 -18.10 -18.89
CA SER A 104 26.55 -17.59 -18.30
C SER A 104 27.66 -18.65 -18.29
N MET A 105 27.35 -19.91 -17.99
CA MET A 105 28.32 -21.01 -18.02
C MET A 105 28.78 -21.34 -19.43
N GLU A 106 27.86 -21.39 -20.41
CA GLU A 106 28.18 -21.61 -21.83
C GLU A 106 29.07 -20.51 -22.40
N VAL A 107 28.78 -19.25 -22.08
CA VAL A 107 29.62 -18.11 -22.49
C VAL A 107 31.03 -18.25 -21.93
N ARG A 108 31.16 -18.65 -20.67
CA ARG A 108 32.48 -18.88 -20.04
C ARG A 108 33.20 -20.07 -20.65
N GLU A 109 32.50 -21.17 -20.94
CA GLU A 109 33.08 -22.31 -21.65
C GLU A 109 33.62 -21.89 -23.02
N LYS A 110 32.86 -21.08 -23.78
CA LYS A 110 33.28 -20.55 -25.09
C LYS A 110 34.48 -19.61 -24.97
N ILE A 111 34.50 -18.71 -23.98
CA ILE A 111 35.61 -17.77 -23.76
C ILE A 111 36.90 -18.51 -23.34
N LEU A 112 36.79 -19.60 -22.57
CA LEU A 112 37.94 -20.45 -22.24
C LEU A 112 38.57 -21.11 -23.47
N ILE A 113 37.78 -21.33 -24.54
CA ILE A 113 38.26 -21.86 -25.83
C ILE A 113 38.95 -20.75 -26.67
N ILE A 114 38.53 -19.49 -26.51
CA ILE A 114 38.99 -18.35 -27.33
C ILE A 114 40.22 -17.63 -26.71
N ASN A 115 40.39 -17.65 -25.38
CA ASN A 115 41.48 -16.95 -24.68
C ASN A 115 42.81 -17.75 -24.58
N LEU A 116 43.12 -18.59 -25.57
CA LEU A 116 44.48 -19.10 -25.76
C LEU A 116 45.36 -17.93 -26.25
N LEU A 117 45.86 -17.10 -25.33
CA LEU A 117 46.74 -15.99 -25.67
C LEU A 117 48.01 -16.51 -26.37
N PRO A 118 48.48 -15.88 -27.46
CA PRO A 118 49.82 -16.13 -27.98
C PRO A 118 50.84 -15.86 -26.87
N PHE A 119 51.84 -16.74 -26.74
CA PHE A 119 52.87 -16.65 -25.69
C PHE A 119 53.57 -15.27 -25.61
N THR A 120 53.62 -14.52 -26.71
CA THR A 120 54.15 -13.15 -26.76
C THR A 120 53.43 -12.17 -25.83
N LYS A 121 52.10 -12.29 -25.65
CA LYS A 121 51.37 -11.50 -24.64
C LYS A 121 51.48 -12.07 -23.22
N ARG A 122 51.85 -13.36 -23.07
CA ARG A 122 52.04 -14.03 -21.77
C ARG A 122 53.38 -13.64 -21.10
N LYS A 123 54.36 -13.20 -21.88
CA LYS A 123 55.70 -12.80 -21.41
C LYS A 123 55.72 -11.45 -20.68
N GLU A 124 54.74 -10.57 -20.94
CA GLU A 124 54.63 -9.25 -20.30
C GLU A 124 54.27 -9.33 -18.80
N THR A 125 53.73 -10.47 -18.34
CA THR A 125 53.45 -10.73 -16.93
C THR A 125 53.85 -12.17 -16.58
N ASN A 126 55.04 -12.36 -16.01
CA ASN A 126 55.61 -13.67 -15.60
C ASN A 126 54.67 -14.59 -14.77
N ALA A 127 53.60 -14.07 -14.20
CA ALA A 127 52.60 -14.82 -13.44
C ALA A 127 51.67 -15.72 -14.28
N ASP A 128 51.53 -15.47 -15.58
CA ASP A 128 50.59 -16.18 -16.46
C ASP A 128 51.18 -17.45 -17.11
N ILE A 129 52.50 -17.65 -17.03
CA ILE A 129 53.22 -18.83 -17.55
C ILE A 129 52.91 -20.10 -16.73
N PHE A 130 52.36 -19.95 -15.52
CA PHE A 130 52.11 -21.06 -14.57
C PHE A 130 50.62 -21.42 -14.41
N GLY A 131 49.75 -21.01 -15.34
CA GLY A 131 48.31 -21.33 -15.27
C GLY A 131 47.54 -20.71 -14.10
N LYS A 132 48.10 -19.66 -13.47
CA LYS A 132 47.50 -18.97 -12.32
C LYS A 132 46.12 -18.39 -12.65
N VAL A 133 45.93 -17.88 -13.87
CA VAL A 133 44.64 -17.37 -14.36
C VAL A 133 43.60 -18.49 -14.42
N TYR A 134 43.91 -19.64 -15.01
CA TYR A 134 42.97 -20.76 -15.09
C TYR A 134 42.65 -21.33 -13.71
N LYS A 135 43.65 -21.45 -12.83
CA LYS A 135 43.42 -21.81 -11.42
C LYS A 135 42.48 -20.82 -10.72
N GLN A 136 42.71 -19.51 -10.86
CA GLN A 136 41.84 -18.48 -10.30
C GLN A 136 40.41 -18.56 -10.85
N ARG A 137 40.24 -18.76 -12.16
CA ARG A 137 38.94 -18.94 -12.81
C ARG A 137 38.22 -20.21 -12.34
N THR A 138 38.94 -21.30 -12.14
CA THR A 138 38.39 -22.54 -11.59
C THR A 138 37.92 -22.37 -10.16
N VAL A 139 38.74 -21.75 -9.31
CA VAL A 139 38.35 -21.43 -7.92
C VAL A 139 37.16 -20.48 -7.89
N GLN A 140 37.13 -19.46 -8.77
CA GLN A 140 36.00 -18.55 -8.91
C GLN A 140 34.73 -19.31 -9.30
N PHE A 141 34.79 -20.18 -10.31
CA PHE A 141 33.66 -21.02 -10.72
C PHE A 141 33.15 -21.90 -9.58
N LEU A 142 34.04 -22.58 -8.84
CA LEU A 142 33.64 -23.43 -7.72
C LEU A 142 32.96 -22.63 -6.61
N LYS A 143 33.46 -21.43 -6.31
CA LYS A 143 32.83 -20.51 -5.34
C LYS A 143 31.45 -20.07 -5.81
N GLU A 144 31.29 -19.68 -7.07
CA GLU A 144 29.99 -19.27 -7.62
C GLU A 144 29.00 -20.43 -7.67
N ARG A 145 29.44 -21.63 -8.06
CA ARG A 145 28.66 -22.86 -8.03
C ARG A 145 28.15 -23.16 -6.61
N SER A 146 29.03 -23.04 -5.62
CA SER A 146 28.68 -23.27 -4.23
C SER A 146 27.71 -22.21 -3.70
N LYS A 147 27.89 -20.92 -4.04
CA LYS A 147 26.92 -19.86 -3.73
C LYS A 147 25.54 -20.11 -4.34
N ARG A 148 25.49 -20.55 -5.61
CA ARG A 148 24.21 -20.90 -6.27
C ARG A 148 23.51 -22.07 -5.57
N ARG A 149 24.25 -23.09 -5.11
CA ARG A 149 23.66 -24.20 -4.34
C ARG A 149 22.98 -23.69 -3.07
N VAL A 150 23.64 -22.80 -2.34
CA VAL A 150 23.04 -22.16 -1.15
C VAL A 150 21.79 -21.38 -1.52
N ALA A 151 21.83 -20.61 -2.62
CA ALA A 151 20.66 -19.88 -3.11
C ALA A 151 19.49 -20.82 -3.41
N LEU A 152 19.72 -21.93 -4.11
CA LEU A 152 18.67 -22.89 -4.47
C LEU A 152 18.09 -23.59 -3.24
N GLU A 153 18.90 -23.95 -2.24
CA GLU A 153 18.38 -24.50 -0.98
C GLU A 153 17.53 -23.49 -0.21
N LEU A 154 17.91 -22.20 -0.22
CA LEU A 154 17.06 -21.13 0.31
C LEU A 154 15.74 -21.02 -0.48
N VAL A 155 15.76 -21.09 -1.81
CA VAL A 155 14.54 -21.10 -2.63
C VAL A 155 13.64 -22.27 -2.25
N LYS A 156 14.18 -23.49 -2.09
CA LYS A 156 13.39 -24.67 -1.68
C LYS A 156 12.70 -24.45 -0.34
N LYS A 157 13.42 -23.92 0.65
CA LYS A 157 12.84 -23.58 1.96
C LYS A 157 11.71 -22.56 1.80
N ILE A 158 11.93 -21.49 1.04
CA ILE A 158 10.94 -20.43 0.80
C ILE A 158 9.71 -20.94 0.03
N ILE A 159 9.88 -21.81 -0.97
CA ILE A 159 8.76 -22.46 -1.67
C ILE A 159 7.96 -23.32 -0.69
N SER A 160 8.61 -24.01 0.25
CA SER A 160 7.89 -24.81 1.25
C SER A 160 7.03 -23.93 2.18
N ILE A 161 7.50 -22.73 2.53
CA ILE A 161 6.71 -21.71 3.25
C ILE A 161 5.51 -21.29 2.38
N GLN A 162 5.76 -20.91 1.12
CA GLN A 162 4.72 -20.46 0.18
C GLN A 162 3.59 -21.49 -0.02
N ASN A 163 3.94 -22.76 -0.18
CA ASN A 163 2.96 -23.82 -0.40
C ASN A 163 2.06 -24.05 0.81
N ARG A 164 2.62 -23.90 2.03
CA ARG A 164 1.83 -23.97 3.27
C ARG A 164 0.97 -22.73 3.47
N VAL A 165 1.48 -21.57 3.03
CA VAL A 165 0.77 -20.28 3.07
C VAL A 165 -0.49 -20.27 2.19
N SER A 166 -0.48 -20.98 1.07
CA SER A 166 -1.60 -20.96 0.11
C SER A 166 -2.81 -21.81 0.54
N LEU A 167 -2.67 -22.64 1.58
CA LEU A 167 -3.68 -23.64 2.00
C LEU A 167 -4.56 -23.19 3.18
N HIS A 168 -4.21 -22.11 3.87
CA HIS A 168 -4.80 -21.77 5.18
C HIS A 168 -4.97 -20.26 5.29
N ASN A 169 -6.16 -19.71 5.03
CA ASN A 169 -6.31 -18.25 4.98
C ASN A 169 -6.66 -17.58 6.33
N GLN A 170 -7.00 -18.29 7.43
CA GLN A 170 -7.57 -17.63 8.62
C GLN A 170 -7.30 -18.23 10.03
N ASP A 171 -6.28 -19.08 10.26
CA ASP A 171 -6.06 -19.71 11.59
C ASP A 171 -4.77 -19.27 12.32
N GLU A 172 -4.77 -19.24 13.66
CA GLU A 172 -3.57 -19.03 14.52
C GLU A 172 -2.43 -20.02 14.22
N ASN A 173 -2.77 -21.25 13.80
CA ASN A 173 -1.80 -22.26 13.37
C ASN A 173 -0.96 -21.79 12.18
N PHE A 174 -1.53 -20.92 11.33
CA PHE A 174 -0.84 -20.35 10.20
C PHE A 174 0.34 -19.47 10.62
N ASP A 175 0.11 -18.56 11.58
CA ASP A 175 1.14 -17.64 12.06
C ASP A 175 2.36 -18.44 12.53
N VAL A 176 2.12 -19.53 13.26
CA VAL A 176 3.16 -20.44 13.74
C VAL A 176 3.95 -21.06 12.58
N TYR A 177 3.31 -21.50 11.49
CA TYR A 177 4.01 -22.08 10.35
C TYR A 177 4.82 -21.06 9.55
N PHE A 178 4.29 -19.85 9.34
CA PHE A 178 5.01 -18.78 8.65
C PHE A 178 6.23 -18.34 9.47
N GLU A 179 6.06 -18.14 10.78
CA GLU A 179 7.12 -17.80 11.71
C GLU A 179 8.20 -18.88 11.73
N TYR A 180 7.81 -20.14 11.96
CA TYR A 180 8.71 -21.29 12.00
C TYR A 180 9.50 -21.47 10.69
N GLY A 181 8.83 -21.30 9.55
CA GLY A 181 9.47 -21.45 8.24
C GLY A 181 10.59 -20.43 8.01
N TRP A 182 10.36 -19.17 8.39
CA TRP A 182 11.38 -18.13 8.30
C TRP A 182 12.46 -18.26 9.39
N GLU A 183 12.12 -18.79 10.57
CA GLU A 183 13.12 -19.14 11.59
C GLU A 183 14.02 -20.31 11.16
N ASP A 184 13.49 -21.30 10.42
CA ASP A 184 14.30 -22.36 9.79
C ASP A 184 15.24 -21.79 8.71
N VAL A 185 14.80 -20.80 7.94
CA VAL A 185 15.68 -20.05 7.02
C VAL A 185 16.80 -19.34 7.77
N VAL A 186 16.49 -18.64 8.87
CA VAL A 186 17.50 -17.98 9.72
C VAL A 186 18.49 -18.99 10.30
N SER A 187 17.99 -20.09 10.86
CA SER A 187 18.81 -21.17 11.41
C SER A 187 19.76 -21.78 10.36
N PHE A 188 19.28 -21.97 9.13
CA PHE A 188 20.13 -22.42 8.02
C PHE A 188 21.28 -21.45 7.72
N ILE A 189 21.02 -20.14 7.80
CA ILE A 189 22.04 -19.10 7.57
C ILE A 189 23.06 -19.07 8.71
N GLU A 190 22.60 -19.09 9.96
CA GLU A 190 23.47 -19.03 11.14
C GLU A 190 24.39 -20.25 11.25
N ASN A 191 23.90 -21.42 10.85
CA ASN A 191 24.61 -22.69 10.98
C ASN A 191 25.33 -23.14 9.70
N HIS A 192 25.41 -22.29 8.67
CA HIS A 192 26.02 -22.70 7.40
C HIS A 192 27.54 -22.89 7.54
N PRO A 193 28.11 -24.04 7.11
CA PRO A 193 29.48 -24.41 7.45
C PRO A 193 30.58 -23.64 6.70
N ILE A 194 30.25 -22.98 5.58
CA ILE A 194 31.23 -22.42 4.64
C ILE A 194 31.15 -20.90 4.50
N TYR A 195 29.95 -20.33 4.63
CA TYR A 195 29.67 -18.94 4.33
C TYR A 195 29.08 -18.30 5.55
N ASP A 196 29.53 -17.09 5.87
CA ASP A 196 28.94 -16.30 6.94
C ASP A 196 27.57 -15.72 6.54
N ARG A 197 26.85 -15.17 7.52
CA ARG A 197 25.51 -14.61 7.34
C ARG A 197 25.46 -13.44 6.35
N GLU A 198 26.50 -12.61 6.29
CA GLU A 198 26.54 -11.45 5.38
C GLU A 198 26.72 -11.94 3.94
N GLN A 199 27.62 -12.89 3.74
CA GLN A 199 27.85 -13.53 2.46
C GLN A 199 26.59 -14.19 1.95
N ILE A 200 25.86 -14.95 2.77
CA ILE A 200 24.63 -15.63 2.36
C ILE A 200 23.51 -14.62 2.03
N CYS A 201 23.26 -13.64 2.89
CA CYS A 201 22.19 -12.65 2.66
C CYS A 201 22.46 -11.73 1.47
N SER A 202 23.74 -11.57 1.08
CA SER A 202 24.14 -10.84 -0.13
C SER A 202 23.96 -11.63 -1.44
N ILE A 203 23.64 -12.93 -1.38
CA ILE A 203 23.46 -13.75 -2.58
C ILE A 203 22.18 -13.33 -3.30
N SER A 204 22.31 -13.00 -4.58
CA SER A 204 21.19 -12.87 -5.51
C SER A 204 20.56 -14.25 -5.74
N ILE A 205 19.29 -14.42 -5.43
CA ILE A 205 18.65 -15.75 -5.41
C ILE A 205 17.95 -16.06 -6.74
N LEU A 206 16.98 -15.23 -7.14
CA LEU A 206 16.20 -15.44 -8.36
C LEU A 206 16.51 -14.42 -9.44
N ASN A 207 16.92 -13.20 -9.07
CA ASN A 207 17.30 -12.13 -9.98
C ASN A 207 18.52 -11.41 -9.45
N ILE A 208 19.27 -10.76 -10.34
CA ILE A 208 20.52 -10.05 -10.00
C ILE A 208 20.29 -9.04 -8.87
N SER A 209 19.13 -8.38 -8.85
CA SER A 209 18.74 -7.37 -7.86
C SER A 209 17.97 -7.93 -6.66
N GLU A 210 17.73 -9.24 -6.59
CA GLU A 210 16.82 -9.83 -5.60
C GLU A 210 17.56 -10.77 -4.65
N GLY A 211 17.80 -10.26 -3.44
CA GLY A 211 18.37 -11.04 -2.32
C GLY A 211 17.30 -11.61 -1.39
N LEU A 212 17.74 -12.28 -0.34
CA LEU A 212 16.85 -12.97 0.60
C LEU A 212 15.83 -12.06 1.30
N CYS A 213 16.26 -10.87 1.73
CA CYS A 213 15.35 -9.91 2.37
C CYS A 213 14.23 -9.45 1.42
N HIS A 214 14.48 -9.35 0.11
CA HIS A 214 13.42 -9.02 -0.85
C HIS A 214 12.36 -10.12 -0.93
N LEU A 215 12.78 -11.39 -0.90
CA LEU A 215 11.85 -12.53 -0.88
C LEU A 215 11.05 -12.57 0.43
N PHE A 216 11.68 -12.24 1.56
CA PHE A 216 10.98 -12.04 2.83
C PHE A 216 9.89 -10.98 2.71
N LEU A 217 10.23 -9.77 2.24
CA LEU A 217 9.26 -8.69 2.08
C LEU A 217 8.14 -9.03 1.07
N LYS A 218 8.44 -9.77 0.00
CA LYS A 218 7.41 -10.26 -0.93
C LYS A 218 6.47 -11.27 -0.28
N SER A 219 7.01 -12.20 0.51
CA SER A 219 6.22 -13.17 1.27
C SER A 219 5.30 -12.45 2.26
N CYS A 220 5.83 -11.45 2.98
CA CYS A 220 5.04 -10.57 3.83
C CYS A 220 3.99 -9.82 3.01
N LYS A 221 4.29 -9.25 1.83
CA LYS A 221 3.27 -8.53 1.05
C LYS A 221 2.07 -9.37 0.65
N LEU A 222 2.29 -10.64 0.31
CA LEU A 222 1.19 -11.56 0.05
C LEU A 222 0.44 -11.90 1.33
N TYR A 223 1.17 -12.07 2.42
CA TYR A 223 0.59 -12.47 3.70
C TYR A 223 -0.15 -11.35 4.44
N LEU A 224 0.44 -10.16 4.51
CA LEU A 224 -0.06 -8.94 5.16
C LEU A 224 -1.28 -8.33 4.45
N LYS A 225 -1.50 -8.61 3.15
CA LYS A 225 -2.65 -8.07 2.42
C LYS A 225 -4.00 -8.58 2.92
N SER A 226 -4.04 -9.72 3.60
CA SER A 226 -5.25 -10.31 4.19
C SER A 226 -5.39 -10.06 5.70
N TRP A 227 -4.56 -9.19 6.28
CA TRP A 227 -4.42 -9.05 7.73
C TRP A 227 -5.17 -7.86 8.34
N GLU A 228 -5.86 -8.11 9.45
CA GLU A 228 -5.96 -7.11 10.53
C GLU A 228 -4.64 -7.08 11.30
N PHE A 229 -4.16 -5.86 11.58
CA PHE A 229 -2.82 -5.61 12.10
C PHE A 229 -2.74 -5.97 13.60
N SER A 230 -2.06 -7.07 13.95
CA SER A 230 -1.81 -7.44 15.35
C SER A 230 -0.37 -7.13 15.79
N GLU A 231 -0.19 -6.85 17.08
CA GLU A 231 1.11 -6.50 17.66
C GLU A 231 2.13 -7.65 17.55
N LYS A 232 1.71 -8.89 17.85
CA LYS A 232 2.54 -10.12 17.76
C LYS A 232 3.23 -10.20 16.40
N ARG A 233 2.44 -9.99 15.36
CA ARG A 233 2.84 -10.09 13.97
C ARG A 233 3.82 -8.98 13.55
N THR A 234 3.59 -7.76 14.02
CA THR A 234 4.51 -6.62 13.84
C THR A 234 5.87 -6.90 14.49
N ARG A 235 5.87 -7.49 15.69
CA ARG A 235 7.10 -7.89 16.39
C ARG A 235 7.90 -8.93 15.60
N PHE A 236 7.25 -9.95 15.05
CA PHE A 236 7.94 -10.95 14.23
C PHE A 236 8.54 -10.34 12.96
N PHE A 237 7.75 -9.53 12.24
CA PHE A 237 8.21 -8.84 11.05
C PHE A 237 9.43 -7.96 11.35
N ALA A 238 9.38 -7.17 12.42
CA ALA A 238 10.49 -6.33 12.84
C ALA A 238 11.73 -7.14 13.25
N LYS A 239 11.57 -8.26 13.98
CA LYS A 239 12.67 -9.20 14.32
C LYS A 239 13.39 -9.69 13.06
N MET A 240 12.66 -10.04 12.02
CA MET A 240 13.23 -10.52 10.75
C MET A 240 13.89 -9.40 9.96
N VAL A 241 13.28 -8.22 9.90
CA VAL A 241 13.91 -7.03 9.28
C VAL A 241 15.20 -6.66 10.01
N GLU A 242 15.20 -6.64 11.35
CA GLU A 242 16.39 -6.41 12.17
C GLU A 242 17.48 -7.45 11.85
N TYR A 243 17.12 -8.74 11.78
CA TYR A 243 18.06 -9.80 11.44
C TYR A 243 18.72 -9.54 10.07
N PHE A 244 17.94 -9.32 9.01
CA PHE A 244 18.50 -9.14 7.67
C PHE A 244 19.26 -7.81 7.54
N VAL A 245 18.66 -6.71 7.97
CA VAL A 245 19.19 -5.38 7.74
C VAL A 245 20.31 -5.04 8.71
N VAL A 246 20.12 -5.29 10.01
CA VAL A 246 21.10 -4.93 11.05
C VAL A 246 22.14 -6.04 11.21
N LYS A 247 21.72 -7.27 11.52
CA LYS A 247 22.68 -8.36 11.83
C LYS A 247 23.43 -8.87 10.60
N CYS A 248 22.76 -9.04 9.46
CA CYS A 248 23.38 -9.49 8.21
C CYS A 248 23.89 -8.32 7.35
N ASN A 249 23.79 -7.09 7.85
CA ASN A 249 24.25 -5.87 7.20
C ASN A 249 23.72 -5.65 5.76
N VAL A 250 22.52 -6.14 5.44
CA VAL A 250 21.90 -5.91 4.12
C VAL A 250 21.61 -4.41 3.94
N PRO A 251 21.91 -3.81 2.76
CA PRO A 251 21.56 -2.42 2.48
C PRO A 251 20.04 -2.20 2.55
N ILE A 252 19.59 -1.22 3.31
CA ILE A 252 18.16 -0.94 3.49
C ILE A 252 17.59 -0.04 2.39
N SER A 253 18.41 0.83 1.78
CA SER A 253 17.95 1.79 0.78
C SER A 253 17.18 1.17 -0.39
N PRO A 254 17.60 0.03 -0.99
CA PRO A 254 16.86 -0.64 -2.05
C PRO A 254 15.53 -1.27 -1.60
N LEU A 255 15.34 -1.47 -0.29
CA LEU A 255 14.20 -2.15 0.31
C LEU A 255 13.08 -1.19 0.73
N MET A 256 13.34 0.12 0.79
CA MET A 256 12.43 1.09 1.41
C MET A 256 11.04 1.14 0.76
N ASP A 257 10.93 1.10 -0.57
CA ASP A 257 9.63 1.04 -1.25
C ASP A 257 8.87 -0.24 -0.85
N ALA A 258 9.56 -1.38 -0.79
CA ALA A 258 8.94 -2.63 -0.39
C ALA A 258 8.47 -2.57 1.07
N LEU A 259 9.32 -2.08 1.98
CA LEU A 259 9.01 -1.89 3.40
C LEU A 259 7.80 -0.97 3.62
N PHE A 260 7.76 0.19 2.96
CA PHE A 260 6.62 1.11 3.06
C PHE A 260 5.36 0.54 2.43
N SER A 261 5.46 -0.26 1.35
CA SER A 261 4.29 -0.88 0.73
C SER A 261 3.57 -1.91 1.59
N LEU A 262 4.15 -2.28 2.75
CA LEU A 262 3.53 -3.17 3.73
C LEU A 262 2.66 -2.42 4.76
N GLY A 263 2.76 -1.09 4.84
CA GLY A 263 1.97 -0.30 5.81
C GLY A 263 2.35 -0.48 7.28
N CYS A 264 3.60 -0.92 7.53
CA CYS A 264 4.17 -1.16 8.86
C CYS A 264 5.24 -0.12 9.22
N GLN A 265 4.94 1.18 9.09
CA GLN A 265 5.93 2.24 9.31
C GLN A 265 6.43 2.27 10.76
N GLU A 266 5.66 1.75 11.71
CA GLU A 266 6.00 1.74 13.14
C GLU A 266 7.28 0.96 13.47
N ILE A 267 7.74 0.06 12.59
CA ILE A 267 9.01 -0.65 12.79
C ILE A 267 10.22 0.30 12.83
N PHE A 268 10.07 1.53 12.34
CA PHE A 268 11.10 2.55 12.34
C PHE A 268 11.04 3.50 13.54
N ILE A 269 10.13 3.26 14.49
CA ILE A 269 10.11 3.98 15.77
C ILE A 269 11.36 3.57 16.55
N GLU A 270 12.16 4.57 16.91
CA GLU A 270 13.38 4.40 17.71
C GLU A 270 13.06 4.56 19.20
N LYS A 271 13.95 4.07 20.07
CA LYS A 271 13.75 4.13 21.54
C LYS A 271 13.56 5.55 22.07
N ASP A 272 14.25 6.50 21.46
CA ASP A 272 14.27 7.91 21.86
C ASP A 272 13.09 8.71 21.27
N ASP A 273 12.24 8.11 20.43
CA ASP A 273 11.07 8.78 19.88
C ASP A 273 9.98 8.92 20.97
N GLU A 274 9.31 10.08 21.02
CA GLU A 274 8.32 10.43 22.07
C GLU A 274 7.14 9.44 22.18
N PHE A 275 6.88 8.67 21.13
CA PHE A 275 5.81 7.68 21.03
C PHE A 275 6.19 6.30 21.60
N SER A 276 7.45 6.13 21.99
CA SER A 276 7.97 4.96 22.68
C SER A 276 7.63 5.04 24.17
N GLU A 277 6.34 5.06 24.54
CA GLU A 277 5.94 4.99 25.96
C GLU A 277 6.58 3.74 26.58
N HIS A 278 7.55 3.95 27.47
CA HIS A 278 8.35 2.91 28.13
C HIS A 278 9.09 1.90 27.23
N GLY A 279 9.28 2.19 25.93
CA GLY A 279 9.97 1.27 25.00
C GLY A 279 9.08 0.22 24.33
N GLU A 280 7.77 0.21 24.60
CA GLU A 280 6.87 -0.88 24.16
C GLU A 280 6.61 -0.90 22.64
N LEU A 281 6.76 0.24 21.95
CA LEU A 281 6.56 0.38 20.50
C LEU A 281 7.86 0.43 19.67
N CYS A 282 9.03 0.23 20.30
CA CYS A 282 10.31 0.14 19.59
C CYS A 282 10.54 -1.29 19.08
N TYR A 283 10.15 -1.55 17.84
CA TYR A 283 10.23 -2.90 17.28
C TYR A 283 11.61 -3.26 16.69
N CYS A 284 12.38 -2.29 16.17
CA CYS A 284 13.68 -2.54 15.55
C CYS A 284 14.63 -1.34 15.74
N SER A 285 15.42 -1.35 16.82
CA SER A 285 16.33 -0.24 17.12
C SER A 285 17.45 -0.10 16.07
N GLY A 286 17.66 1.13 15.59
CA GLY A 286 18.73 1.48 14.65
C GLY A 286 18.37 1.35 13.17
N LEU A 287 17.14 0.92 12.84
CA LEU A 287 16.72 0.76 11.44
C LEU A 287 16.64 2.11 10.72
N PHE A 288 16.09 3.13 11.39
CA PHE A 288 16.02 4.47 10.84
C PHE A 288 17.43 5.05 10.67
N ASN A 289 18.28 4.90 11.69
CA ASN A 289 19.66 5.40 11.68
C ASN A 289 20.49 4.75 10.57
N LYS A 290 20.29 3.46 10.30
CA LYS A 290 20.94 2.78 9.18
C LYS A 290 20.50 3.35 7.83
N PHE A 291 19.19 3.53 7.62
CA PHE A 291 18.72 4.18 6.38
C PHE A 291 19.23 5.61 6.25
N GLU A 292 19.20 6.40 7.33
CA GLU A 292 19.72 7.76 7.34
C GLU A 292 21.20 7.80 6.94
N SER A 293 22.02 6.88 7.45
CA SER A 293 23.45 6.78 7.10
C SER A 293 23.66 6.40 5.63
N GLU A 294 22.94 5.41 5.12
CA GLU A 294 23.00 5.02 3.69
C GLU A 294 22.48 6.14 2.77
N LEU A 295 21.45 6.85 3.22
CA LEU A 295 20.91 7.99 2.51
C LEU A 295 21.93 9.14 2.51
N LYS A 296 22.57 9.49 3.63
CA LYS A 296 23.58 10.57 3.65
C LYS A 296 24.81 10.23 2.81
N SER A 297 25.22 8.96 2.76
CA SER A 297 26.39 8.50 2.01
C SER A 297 26.15 8.31 0.50
N SER A 298 24.90 8.10 0.08
CA SER A 298 24.57 7.95 -1.34
C SER A 298 24.58 9.30 -2.09
N SER A 299 24.96 9.27 -3.37
CA SER A 299 24.91 10.44 -4.25
C SER A 299 23.47 10.98 -4.41
N LYS A 300 23.31 12.10 -5.14
CA LYS A 300 22.05 12.88 -5.30
C LYS A 300 20.81 12.09 -5.79
N GLY A 301 20.90 10.78 -6.05
CA GLY A 301 19.81 9.89 -6.51
C GLY A 301 19.63 8.60 -5.70
N GLY A 302 20.04 8.57 -4.43
CA GLY A 302 20.06 7.35 -3.60
C GLY A 302 18.71 6.74 -3.17
N VAL A 303 17.58 7.28 -3.64
CA VAL A 303 16.24 6.76 -3.33
C VAL A 303 15.38 6.73 -4.58
N SER A 304 14.43 5.79 -4.61
CA SER A 304 13.42 5.71 -5.67
C SER A 304 12.56 6.98 -5.71
N LYS A 305 12.16 7.39 -6.92
CA LYS A 305 11.24 8.52 -7.11
C LYS A 305 9.85 8.25 -6.50
N THR A 306 9.48 6.97 -6.34
CA THR A 306 8.19 6.56 -5.79
C THR A 306 8.16 6.52 -4.26
N ILE A 307 9.32 6.61 -3.58
CA ILE A 307 9.39 6.37 -2.12
C ILE A 307 8.45 7.30 -1.34
N PHE A 308 8.30 8.56 -1.77
CA PHE A 308 7.38 9.51 -1.15
C PHE A 308 5.92 9.09 -1.33
N LYS A 309 5.53 8.70 -2.55
CA LYS A 309 4.20 8.15 -2.84
C LYS A 309 3.94 6.90 -2.01
N THR A 310 4.84 5.93 -2.05
CA THR A 310 4.68 4.66 -1.34
C THR A 310 4.57 4.86 0.17
N LEU A 311 5.37 5.76 0.74
CA LEU A 311 5.31 6.13 2.14
C LEU A 311 3.92 6.69 2.49
N ILE A 312 3.49 7.78 1.84
CA ILE A 312 2.24 8.46 2.17
C ILE A 312 1.01 7.58 1.94
N GLN A 313 0.94 6.86 0.82
CA GLN A 313 -0.24 6.04 0.47
C GLN A 313 -0.50 4.90 1.44
N ASN A 314 0.56 4.30 1.98
CA ASN A 314 0.45 3.13 2.84
C ASN A 314 0.54 3.48 4.33
N THR A 315 0.64 4.76 4.70
CA THR A 315 0.64 5.16 6.11
C THR A 315 -0.77 5.19 6.67
N ALA A 316 -0.95 4.49 7.79
CA ALA A 316 -2.17 4.56 8.59
C ALA A 316 -2.11 5.76 9.54
N PHE A 317 -2.50 6.95 9.07
CA PHE A 317 -2.39 8.20 9.83
C PHE A 317 -3.26 8.29 11.09
N ASN A 318 -4.25 7.40 11.22
CA ASN A 318 -5.02 7.24 12.46
C ASN A 318 -4.17 6.69 13.62
N ARG A 319 -3.02 6.05 13.32
CA ARG A 319 -2.03 5.61 14.29
C ARG A 319 -0.96 6.70 14.45
N LYS A 320 -0.88 7.29 15.66
CA LYS A 320 0.06 8.38 15.95
C LYS A 320 1.52 8.06 15.56
N GLY A 321 1.98 6.84 15.88
CA GLY A 321 3.34 6.39 15.57
C GLY A 321 3.67 6.37 14.08
N SER A 322 2.77 5.89 13.22
CA SER A 322 2.99 5.82 11.77
C SER A 322 3.05 7.22 11.14
N GLY A 323 2.22 8.15 11.64
CA GLY A 323 2.26 9.55 11.24
C GLY A 323 3.59 10.23 11.59
N HIS A 324 4.08 10.02 12.82
CA HIS A 324 5.39 10.52 13.26
C HIS A 324 6.53 10.01 12.38
N VAL A 325 6.59 8.68 12.16
CA VAL A 325 7.60 8.06 11.29
C VAL A 325 7.55 8.67 9.89
N THR A 326 6.36 8.81 9.32
CA THR A 326 6.19 9.41 7.98
C THR A 326 6.79 10.81 7.93
N THR A 327 6.46 11.68 8.89
CA THR A 327 7.02 13.02 9.01
C THR A 327 8.55 13.00 9.10
N LYS A 328 9.10 12.12 9.94
CA LYS A 328 10.55 11.92 10.14
C LYS A 328 11.25 11.56 8.82
N PHE A 329 10.68 10.65 8.03
CA PHE A 329 11.21 10.28 6.71
C PHE A 329 11.09 11.41 5.68
N VAL A 330 9.97 12.13 5.63
CA VAL A 330 9.80 13.26 4.69
C VAL A 330 10.82 14.36 4.99
N ARG A 331 11.04 14.70 6.26
CA ARG A 331 12.08 15.65 6.69
C ARG A 331 13.48 15.19 6.34
N LEU A 332 13.77 13.90 6.51
CA LEU A 332 15.05 13.33 6.11
C LEU A 332 15.28 13.47 4.59
N LEU A 333 14.27 13.18 3.75
CA LEU A 333 14.36 13.37 2.29
C LEU A 333 14.58 14.84 1.91
N LEU A 334 13.93 15.77 2.60
CA LEU A 334 14.13 17.22 2.44
C LEU A 334 15.56 17.64 2.79
N SER A 335 16.10 17.14 3.91
CA SER A 335 17.43 17.50 4.40
C SER A 335 18.54 17.15 3.40
N LYS A 336 18.36 16.10 2.60
CA LYS A 336 19.33 15.67 1.59
C LYS A 336 19.39 16.61 0.38
N LYS A 337 18.50 17.62 0.29
CA LYS A 337 18.41 18.54 -0.86
C LYS A 337 18.42 17.79 -2.18
N LEU A 338 17.69 16.67 -2.25
CA LEU A 338 17.58 15.84 -3.45
C LEU A 338 17.21 16.75 -4.61
N VAL A 339 18.01 16.70 -5.69
CA VAL A 339 17.80 17.58 -6.84
C VAL A 339 16.41 17.30 -7.38
N LYS A 340 15.56 18.33 -7.34
CA LYS A 340 14.18 18.28 -7.78
C LYS A 340 13.25 17.38 -6.95
N LEU A 341 13.42 17.31 -5.61
CA LEU A 341 12.50 16.56 -4.73
C LEU A 341 11.03 16.95 -5.03
N LYS A 342 10.77 18.26 -5.08
CA LYS A 342 9.43 18.81 -5.35
C LYS A 342 8.93 18.35 -6.71
N GLU A 343 9.70 18.60 -7.76
CA GLU A 343 9.29 18.40 -9.15
C GLU A 343 9.28 16.93 -9.59
N THR A 344 10.04 16.04 -8.92
CA THR A 344 10.17 14.64 -9.34
C THR A 344 9.56 13.62 -8.39
N MET A 345 9.32 13.98 -7.13
CA MET A 345 8.83 13.04 -6.11
C MET A 345 7.54 13.49 -5.43
N VAL A 346 7.13 14.76 -5.57
CA VAL A 346 5.90 15.29 -4.96
C VAL A 346 4.90 15.75 -6.02
N GLU A 347 5.29 16.72 -6.86
CA GLU A 347 4.43 17.37 -7.85
C GLU A 347 3.77 16.40 -8.86
N PRO A 348 4.45 15.34 -9.36
CA PRO A 348 3.81 14.37 -10.26
C PRO A 348 2.64 13.62 -9.63
N TYR A 349 2.60 13.57 -8.30
CA TYR A 349 1.56 12.87 -7.55
C TYR A 349 0.45 13.78 -7.08
N LEU A 350 0.59 15.11 -7.17
CA LEU A 350 -0.51 16.03 -6.85
C LEU A 350 -1.64 15.98 -7.90
N GLN A 351 -1.35 15.49 -9.11
CA GLN A 351 -2.33 15.30 -10.18
C GLN A 351 -2.99 13.91 -10.18
N ASP A 352 -2.49 12.97 -9.36
CA ASP A 352 -3.05 11.62 -9.28
C ASP A 352 -4.36 11.68 -8.48
N MET A 353 -5.46 11.19 -9.08
CA MET A 353 -6.85 11.36 -8.58
C MET A 353 -7.03 11.01 -7.10
N HIS A 354 -6.24 10.08 -6.56
CA HIS A 354 -6.38 9.62 -5.17
C HIS A 354 -5.33 10.19 -4.21
N MET A 355 -4.22 10.73 -4.72
CA MET A 355 -3.09 11.16 -3.90
C MET A 355 -3.36 12.36 -2.99
N PRO A 356 -4.06 13.42 -3.44
CA PRO A 356 -4.47 14.50 -2.55
C PRO A 356 -5.24 14.00 -1.32
N SER A 357 -6.09 12.97 -1.48
CA SER A 357 -6.83 12.37 -0.37
C SER A 357 -5.93 11.64 0.64
N PHE A 358 -4.85 10.99 0.18
CA PHE A 358 -3.87 10.37 1.07
C PHE A 358 -2.99 11.40 1.80
N MET A 359 -2.67 12.52 1.17
CA MET A 359 -1.90 13.60 1.79
C MET A 359 -2.74 14.44 2.77
N ALA A 360 -4.04 14.57 2.50
CA ALA A 360 -5.00 15.35 3.29
C ALA A 360 -5.57 14.55 4.47
N ARG A 361 -4.70 13.97 5.30
CA ARG A 361 -5.08 13.23 6.52
C ARG A 361 -4.94 14.13 7.75
N PRO A 362 -5.72 13.93 8.83
CA PRO A 362 -5.69 14.76 10.03
C PRO A 362 -4.43 14.51 10.89
N ASN A 363 -3.25 14.76 10.33
CA ASN A 363 -1.96 14.67 11.01
C ASN A 363 -1.24 16.01 10.89
N TYR A 364 -1.23 16.78 11.98
CA TYR A 364 -0.71 18.15 11.96
C TYR A 364 0.78 18.21 11.58
N GLU A 365 1.60 17.28 12.05
CA GLU A 365 3.05 17.25 11.75
C GLU A 365 3.32 17.02 10.25
N LEU A 366 2.56 16.10 9.63
CA LEU A 366 2.63 15.89 8.19
C LEU A 366 2.17 17.14 7.44
N LEU A 367 1.02 17.70 7.80
CA LEU A 367 0.48 18.90 7.13
C LEU A 367 1.45 20.08 7.25
N GLN A 368 2.09 20.25 8.41
CA GLN A 368 3.14 21.24 8.61
C GLN A 368 4.32 21.01 7.66
N THR A 369 4.78 19.77 7.54
CA THR A 369 5.88 19.43 6.63
C THR A 369 5.49 19.66 5.16
N LEU A 370 4.25 19.33 4.78
CA LEU A 370 3.76 19.54 3.42
C LEU A 370 3.62 21.03 3.07
N TYR A 371 3.02 21.84 3.95
CA TYR A 371 2.76 23.26 3.68
C TYR A 371 3.97 24.16 3.94
N LEU A 372 4.69 23.96 5.04
CA LEU A 372 5.79 24.86 5.42
C LEU A 372 7.12 24.41 4.83
N ASP A 373 7.46 23.13 4.93
CA ASP A 373 8.79 22.65 4.50
C ASP A 373 8.82 22.35 2.98
N ILE A 374 7.81 21.64 2.47
CA ILE A 374 7.70 21.32 1.04
C ILE A 374 7.07 22.48 0.26
N GLY A 375 6.12 23.20 0.83
CA GLY A 375 5.42 24.29 0.13
C GLY A 375 4.54 23.79 -1.01
N ILE A 376 3.74 22.73 -0.79
CA ILE A 376 2.85 22.16 -1.82
C ILE A 376 1.88 23.19 -2.40
N GLN A 377 1.45 24.18 -1.61
CA GLN A 377 0.58 25.28 -2.01
C GLN A 377 1.16 26.19 -3.09
N HIS A 378 2.49 26.16 -3.28
CA HIS A 378 3.17 26.94 -4.31
C HIS A 378 3.43 26.13 -5.58
N MET A 379 3.03 24.85 -5.63
CA MET A 379 3.21 23.98 -6.79
C MET A 379 2.09 24.20 -7.81
N LYS A 380 2.45 24.18 -9.10
CA LYS A 380 1.51 24.50 -10.18
C LYS A 380 0.35 23.51 -10.28
N THR A 381 0.58 22.26 -9.89
CA THR A 381 -0.39 21.18 -10.00
C THR A 381 -1.24 20.99 -8.75
N PHE A 382 -1.01 21.77 -7.69
CA PHE A 382 -1.74 21.63 -6.44
C PHE A 382 -3.16 22.22 -6.57
N ASN A 383 -4.16 21.38 -6.30
CA ASN A 383 -5.55 21.80 -6.19
C ASN A 383 -5.93 21.94 -4.71
N GLU A 384 -5.83 23.17 -4.19
CA GLU A 384 -6.13 23.45 -2.78
C GLU A 384 -7.58 23.07 -2.41
N ASN A 385 -8.54 23.32 -3.31
CA ASN A 385 -9.95 23.04 -3.03
C ASN A 385 -10.22 21.54 -2.83
N GLU A 386 -9.61 20.68 -3.65
CA GLU A 386 -9.69 19.21 -3.51
C GLU A 386 -8.97 18.70 -2.27
N PHE A 387 -7.82 19.31 -1.95
CA PHE A 387 -7.05 18.96 -0.77
C PHE A 387 -7.82 19.27 0.51
N VAL A 388 -8.41 20.46 0.62
CA VAL A 388 -9.18 20.89 1.79
C VAL A 388 -10.48 20.10 1.92
N GLU A 389 -11.19 19.84 0.83
CA GLU A 389 -12.36 18.95 0.84
C GLU A 389 -11.99 17.57 1.42
N SER A 390 -10.88 17.00 0.93
CA SER A 390 -10.36 15.72 1.41
C SER A 390 -9.94 15.78 2.87
N LEU A 391 -9.29 16.87 3.29
CA LEU A 391 -8.84 17.08 4.66
C LEU A 391 -10.03 17.08 5.61
N LEU A 392 -11.08 17.84 5.29
CA LEU A 392 -12.29 17.89 6.10
C LEU A 392 -13.00 16.55 6.16
N ARG A 393 -13.21 15.89 5.01
CA ARG A 393 -13.85 14.56 4.95
C ARG A 393 -13.09 13.51 5.76
N ASN A 394 -11.77 13.49 5.63
CA ASN A 394 -10.92 12.58 6.40
C ASN A 394 -10.93 12.93 7.89
N SER A 395 -10.85 14.21 8.25
CA SER A 395 -10.85 14.67 9.64
C SER A 395 -12.18 14.33 10.34
N ILE A 396 -13.32 14.67 9.73
CA ILE A 396 -14.65 14.35 10.28
C ILE A 396 -14.77 12.84 10.52
N ARG A 397 -14.38 12.02 9.53
CA ARG A 397 -14.44 10.55 9.66
C ARG A 397 -13.53 10.00 10.77
N GLU A 398 -12.28 10.45 10.82
CA GLU A 398 -11.29 9.87 11.74
C GLU A 398 -11.54 10.31 13.19
N TYR A 399 -11.87 11.59 13.42
CA TYR A 399 -12.21 12.07 14.77
C TYR A 399 -13.52 11.47 15.29
N ALA A 400 -14.50 11.21 14.42
CA ALA A 400 -15.71 10.46 14.76
C ALA A 400 -15.39 9.02 15.19
N HIS A 401 -14.66 8.27 14.35
CA HIS A 401 -14.26 6.89 14.64
C HIS A 401 -13.45 6.75 15.94
N LEU A 402 -12.62 7.75 16.27
CA LEU A 402 -11.82 7.78 17.49
C LEU A 402 -12.57 8.32 18.72
N GLN A 403 -13.86 8.68 18.60
CA GLN A 403 -14.66 9.31 19.66
C GLN A 403 -14.03 10.61 20.21
N LYS A 404 -13.36 11.38 19.33
CA LYS A 404 -12.61 12.59 19.64
C LYS A 404 -13.13 13.82 18.92
N ILE A 405 -14.43 13.89 18.63
CA ILE A 405 -14.99 14.95 17.80
C ILE A 405 -14.77 16.37 18.37
N HIS A 406 -14.61 16.49 19.69
CA HIS A 406 -14.26 17.73 20.37
C HIS A 406 -12.86 18.28 20.00
N GLU A 407 -11.95 17.44 19.52
CA GLU A 407 -10.61 17.85 19.07
C GLU A 407 -10.59 18.37 17.60
N LEU A 408 -11.66 18.11 16.82
CA LEU A 408 -11.72 18.43 15.39
C LEU A 408 -11.58 19.94 15.12
N VAL A 409 -12.40 20.77 15.77
CA VAL A 409 -12.38 22.22 15.55
C VAL A 409 -11.06 22.86 16.00
N PRO A 410 -10.51 22.55 17.20
CA PRO A 410 -9.16 22.97 17.57
C PRO A 410 -8.09 22.61 16.52
N PHE A 411 -8.15 21.40 15.95
CA PHE A 411 -7.25 20.99 14.89
C PHE A 411 -7.41 21.84 13.61
N LEU A 412 -8.64 22.09 13.16
CA LEU A 412 -8.91 22.92 11.97
C LEU A 412 -8.45 24.37 12.16
N ARG A 413 -8.73 24.97 13.32
CA ARG A 413 -8.22 26.31 13.69
C ARG A 413 -6.69 26.36 13.63
N LYS A 414 -6.03 25.37 14.24
CA LYS A 414 -4.56 25.27 14.21
C LYS A 414 -4.03 25.18 12.78
N CYS A 415 -4.68 24.42 11.90
CA CYS A 415 -4.30 24.32 10.48
C CYS A 415 -4.46 25.66 9.75
N LYS A 416 -5.58 26.37 9.96
CA LYS A 416 -5.83 27.69 9.37
C LYS A 416 -4.80 28.72 9.84
N GLU A 417 -4.61 28.84 11.15
CA GLU A 417 -3.80 29.90 11.76
C GLU A 417 -2.30 29.67 11.56
N GLN A 418 -1.82 28.44 11.69
CA GLN A 418 -0.38 28.14 11.72
C GLN A 418 0.16 27.66 10.37
N LEU A 419 -0.68 27.02 9.54
CA LEU A 419 -0.27 26.51 8.22
C LEU A 419 -0.81 27.37 7.06
N GLY A 420 -1.74 28.27 7.33
CA GLY A 420 -2.33 29.14 6.30
C GLY A 420 -3.26 28.40 5.33
N ILE A 421 -3.82 27.25 5.73
CA ILE A 421 -4.76 26.50 4.87
C ILE A 421 -6.04 27.33 4.67
N ASN A 422 -6.42 27.54 3.41
CA ASN A 422 -7.61 28.31 3.09
C ASN A 422 -8.87 27.44 3.10
N PHE A 423 -9.65 27.54 4.18
CA PHE A 423 -10.95 26.89 4.31
C PHE A 423 -12.12 27.70 3.73
N SER A 424 -11.86 28.85 3.10
CA SER A 424 -12.89 29.84 2.72
C SER A 424 -13.52 29.57 1.35
N HIS A 425 -13.56 28.31 0.89
CA HIS A 425 -14.04 27.95 -0.45
C HIS A 425 -15.26 27.00 -0.40
N PRO A 426 -16.06 26.91 -1.48
CA PRO A 426 -17.32 26.15 -1.50
C PRO A 426 -17.14 24.68 -1.14
N ARG A 427 -16.08 24.04 -1.65
CA ARG A 427 -15.83 22.62 -1.35
C ARG A 427 -15.60 22.30 0.13
N ALA A 428 -15.18 23.28 0.95
CA ALA A 428 -15.04 23.10 2.39
C ALA A 428 -16.43 22.98 3.05
N LEU A 429 -17.36 23.83 2.64
CA LEU A 429 -18.75 23.76 3.07
C LEU A 429 -19.40 22.45 2.61
N TYR A 430 -19.20 22.06 1.35
CA TYR A 430 -19.65 20.76 0.83
C TYR A 430 -19.17 19.58 1.69
N ALA A 431 -17.88 19.54 2.03
CA ALA A 431 -17.32 18.50 2.90
C ALA A 431 -18.01 18.48 4.28
N ALA A 432 -18.25 19.65 4.88
CA ALA A 432 -18.91 19.78 6.17
C ALA A 432 -20.37 19.34 6.14
N VAL A 433 -21.15 19.64 5.09
CA VAL A 433 -22.59 19.27 5.04
C VAL A 433 -22.85 17.88 4.44
N SER A 434 -21.85 17.25 3.83
CA SER A 434 -21.99 15.94 3.16
C SER A 434 -22.13 14.72 4.08
N ARG A 435 -22.08 14.89 5.41
CA ARG A 435 -22.19 13.79 6.40
C ARG A 435 -23.07 14.17 7.58
N GLY A 436 -23.92 13.24 8.02
CA GLY A 436 -25.09 13.49 8.87
C GLY A 436 -24.83 13.79 10.35
N HIS A 437 -23.96 13.06 11.05
CA HIS A 437 -24.01 13.05 12.54
C HIS A 437 -22.83 13.71 13.29
N ASP A 438 -21.65 13.89 12.67
CA ASP A 438 -20.44 14.38 13.38
C ASP A 438 -19.82 15.67 12.80
N SER A 439 -20.52 16.34 11.89
CA SER A 439 -19.94 17.44 11.11
C SER A 439 -20.28 18.83 11.65
N PHE A 440 -21.21 18.95 12.60
CA PHE A 440 -21.77 20.24 13.03
C PHE A 440 -20.71 21.24 13.52
N GLY A 441 -19.74 20.79 14.31
CA GLY A 441 -18.63 21.63 14.77
C GLY A 441 -17.78 22.17 13.61
N ALA A 442 -17.52 21.33 12.60
CA ALA A 442 -16.82 21.75 11.40
C ALA A 442 -17.65 22.74 10.58
N LEU A 443 -18.96 22.51 10.45
CA LEU A 443 -19.87 23.44 9.76
C LEU A 443 -19.83 24.85 10.39
N LYS A 444 -19.95 24.94 11.73
CA LYS A 444 -19.82 26.21 12.45
C LYS A 444 -18.49 26.89 12.18
N PHE A 445 -17.39 26.14 12.25
CA PHE A 445 -16.05 26.68 11.94
C PHE A 445 -15.95 27.24 10.50
N ILE A 446 -16.50 26.53 9.52
CA ILE A 446 -16.47 26.97 8.11
C ILE A 446 -17.31 28.24 7.90
N VAL A 447 -18.51 28.30 8.48
CA VAL A 447 -19.42 29.43 8.28
C VAL A 447 -19.02 30.63 9.14
N ASP A 448 -18.85 30.44 10.45
CA ASP A 448 -18.65 31.55 11.40
C ASP A 448 -17.21 32.06 11.42
N GLU A 449 -16.22 31.17 11.31
CA GLU A 449 -14.81 31.58 11.42
C GLU A 449 -14.16 31.77 10.06
N CYS A 450 -14.55 31.00 9.04
CA CYS A 450 -14.01 31.12 7.68
C CYS A 450 -14.89 31.95 6.74
N ASN A 451 -16.04 32.44 7.20
CA ASN A 451 -16.95 33.33 6.45
C ASN A 451 -17.36 32.75 5.09
N VAL A 452 -17.53 31.43 4.99
CA VAL A 452 -18.05 30.82 3.75
C VAL A 452 -19.55 31.09 3.66
N ASP A 453 -19.98 31.66 2.54
CA ASP A 453 -21.39 31.89 2.26
C ASP A 453 -22.16 30.57 2.21
N VAL A 454 -23.22 30.46 3.03
CA VAL A 454 -24.09 29.27 3.10
C VAL A 454 -24.90 29.04 1.82
N ASN A 455 -25.01 30.07 0.96
CA ASN A 455 -25.73 30.03 -0.31
C ASN A 455 -24.81 29.80 -1.52
N VAL A 456 -23.53 29.53 -1.30
CA VAL A 456 -22.61 29.25 -2.39
C VAL A 456 -22.95 27.94 -3.10
N ASP A 457 -22.77 27.90 -4.42
CA ASP A 457 -23.01 26.68 -5.22
C ASP A 457 -21.96 25.61 -4.88
N LEU A 458 -22.43 24.46 -4.40
CA LEU A 458 -21.56 23.36 -3.99
C LEU A 458 -21.23 22.38 -5.13
N SER A 459 -21.76 22.58 -6.34
CA SER A 459 -21.48 21.86 -7.60
C SER A 459 -21.38 20.31 -7.54
N PRO A 460 -22.12 19.58 -8.39
CA PRO A 460 -23.02 20.11 -9.40
C PRO A 460 -24.40 20.40 -8.76
N ASN A 461 -24.66 21.69 -8.55
CA ASN A 461 -25.94 22.38 -8.30
C ASN A 461 -26.79 22.01 -7.08
N ALA A 462 -26.16 21.75 -5.93
CA ALA A 462 -26.85 21.74 -4.64
C ALA A 462 -26.35 22.87 -3.73
N GLY A 463 -27.27 23.59 -3.08
CA GLY A 463 -26.93 24.47 -1.96
C GLY A 463 -26.63 23.67 -0.68
N ALA A 464 -26.04 24.32 0.33
CA ALA A 464 -25.69 23.66 1.59
C ALA A 464 -26.90 23.11 2.35
N LEU A 465 -28.00 23.86 2.40
CA LEU A 465 -29.23 23.47 3.10
C LEU A 465 -29.94 22.28 2.41
N PRO A 466 -30.18 22.29 1.08
CA PRO A 466 -30.69 21.10 0.39
C PRO A 466 -29.85 19.85 0.62
N LEU A 467 -28.52 19.97 0.57
CA LEU A 467 -27.63 18.84 0.80
C LEU A 467 -27.70 18.32 2.25
N ALA A 468 -27.79 19.22 3.23
CA ALA A 468 -27.94 18.84 4.64
C ALA A 468 -29.26 18.11 4.91
N ILE A 469 -30.36 18.55 4.28
CA ILE A 469 -31.67 17.90 4.36
C ILE A 469 -31.63 16.51 3.72
N TYR A 470 -31.10 16.41 2.49
CA TYR A 470 -30.99 15.13 1.78
C TYR A 470 -30.21 14.09 2.59
N ASN A 471 -29.06 14.47 3.16
CA ASN A 471 -28.23 13.54 3.91
C ASN A 471 -28.83 13.11 5.25
N SER A 472 -29.95 13.71 5.70
CA SER A 472 -30.54 13.37 7.00
C SER A 472 -31.15 11.95 7.06
N VAL A 473 -31.50 11.36 5.91
CA VAL A 473 -31.89 9.94 5.81
C VAL A 473 -30.80 9.01 6.34
N SER A 474 -29.53 9.36 6.09
CA SER A 474 -28.35 8.57 6.51
C SER A 474 -27.87 8.86 7.94
N GLY A 475 -28.54 9.76 8.66
CA GLY A 475 -28.23 10.15 10.03
C GLY A 475 -28.71 11.57 10.34
N THR A 476 -29.25 11.77 11.54
CA THR A 476 -29.91 13.02 11.92
C THR A 476 -28.97 14.23 11.82
N ASN A 477 -29.36 15.24 11.02
CA ASN A 477 -28.55 16.44 10.76
C ASN A 477 -29.27 17.73 11.19
N LEU A 478 -30.17 17.61 12.18
CA LEU A 478 -31.09 18.66 12.61
C LEU A 478 -30.34 19.95 12.99
N ASP A 479 -29.31 19.84 13.83
CA ASP A 479 -28.54 21.01 14.30
C ASP A 479 -27.91 21.78 13.14
N SER A 480 -27.37 21.08 12.14
CA SER A 480 -26.81 21.70 10.94
C SER A 480 -27.88 22.39 10.11
N ILE A 481 -29.05 21.77 9.94
CA ILE A 481 -30.19 22.35 9.20
C ILE A 481 -30.65 23.64 9.89
N LEU A 482 -30.91 23.59 11.20
CA LEU A 482 -31.34 24.75 11.97
C LEU A 482 -30.30 25.87 11.94
N PHE A 483 -29.02 25.54 12.05
CA PHE A 483 -27.93 26.50 11.95
C PHE A 483 -27.83 27.14 10.55
N LEU A 484 -27.95 26.36 9.47
CA LEU A 484 -27.96 26.91 8.11
C LEU A 484 -29.13 27.88 7.90
N ILE A 485 -30.32 27.54 8.42
CA ILE A 485 -31.49 28.42 8.41
C ILE A 485 -31.24 29.71 9.20
N GLU A 486 -30.62 29.61 10.38
CA GLU A 486 -30.22 30.75 11.20
C GLU A 486 -29.25 31.68 10.44
N LYS A 487 -28.32 31.09 9.69
CA LYS A 487 -27.34 31.80 8.86
C LYS A 487 -27.89 32.30 7.52
N GLY A 488 -29.19 32.17 7.27
CA GLY A 488 -29.85 32.71 6.08
C GLY A 488 -29.67 31.87 4.83
N ALA A 489 -29.51 30.54 4.97
CA ALA A 489 -29.53 29.64 3.83
C ALA A 489 -30.88 29.69 3.09
N THR A 490 -30.82 29.58 1.78
CA THR A 490 -31.96 29.67 0.86
C THR A 490 -32.11 28.38 0.05
N ILE A 491 -33.33 28.16 -0.45
CA ILE A 491 -33.65 27.06 -1.36
C ILE A 491 -34.25 27.72 -2.62
N SER A 492 -33.62 27.51 -3.78
CA SER A 492 -34.09 28.04 -5.07
C SER A 492 -34.11 26.93 -6.12
N GLU A 493 -34.96 27.05 -7.15
CA GLU A 493 -35.07 26.04 -8.22
C GLU A 493 -33.76 25.80 -8.97
N SER A 494 -32.87 26.82 -9.05
CA SER A 494 -31.51 26.67 -9.61
C SER A 494 -30.53 25.92 -8.69
N ASN A 495 -30.83 25.83 -7.40
CA ASN A 495 -30.00 25.16 -6.38
C ASN A 495 -30.44 23.70 -6.12
N ILE A 496 -31.28 23.14 -7.01
CA ILE A 496 -31.90 21.81 -6.90
C ILE A 496 -31.47 20.90 -8.07
N GLY A 497 -30.46 21.29 -8.84
CA GLY A 497 -30.01 20.51 -10.00
C GLY A 497 -28.97 19.45 -9.66
N THR A 498 -29.29 18.18 -9.89
CA THR A 498 -28.33 17.09 -10.23
C THR A 498 -27.54 16.36 -9.13
N TYR A 499 -28.03 16.29 -7.89
CA TYR A 499 -27.81 15.06 -7.11
C TYR A 499 -29.09 14.23 -7.25
N GLU A 500 -29.06 13.19 -8.09
CA GLU A 500 -30.15 12.24 -8.36
C GLU A 500 -31.46 12.77 -8.97
N GLY A 501 -31.55 14.06 -9.31
CA GLY A 501 -32.72 14.62 -10.00
C GLY A 501 -33.92 14.89 -9.09
N LEU A 502 -33.67 15.06 -7.79
CA LEU A 502 -34.71 15.40 -6.82
C LEU A 502 -35.30 16.79 -7.10
N THR A 503 -36.62 16.87 -7.06
CA THR A 503 -37.37 18.13 -7.13
C THR A 503 -37.46 18.80 -5.75
N MET A 504 -37.82 20.09 -5.72
CA MET A 504 -38.07 20.83 -4.46
C MET A 504 -39.12 20.12 -3.59
N ASP A 505 -40.12 19.52 -4.22
CA ASP A 505 -41.22 18.79 -3.57
C ASP A 505 -40.75 17.43 -3.00
N GLN A 506 -39.59 16.89 -3.41
CA GLN A 506 -39.01 15.66 -2.86
C GLN A 506 -37.97 15.91 -1.76
N LEU A 507 -37.50 17.16 -1.62
CA LEU A 507 -36.45 17.49 -0.66
C LEU A 507 -36.92 17.28 0.79
N LEU A 508 -38.12 17.73 1.13
CA LEU A 508 -38.67 17.60 2.48
C LEU A 508 -38.87 16.13 2.87
N SER A 509 -39.18 15.25 1.92
CA SER A 509 -39.37 13.82 2.20
C SER A 509 -38.08 13.08 2.53
N ASN A 510 -36.93 13.68 2.25
CA ASN A 510 -35.63 13.18 2.70
C ASN A 510 -35.26 13.71 4.09
N PHE A 511 -36.01 14.66 4.65
CA PHE A 511 -35.80 15.07 6.03
C PHE A 511 -36.26 13.97 6.97
N ILE A 512 -35.35 13.40 7.76
CA ILE A 512 -35.66 12.42 8.80
C ILE A 512 -34.85 12.78 10.05
N CYS A 513 -35.55 12.85 11.19
CA CYS A 513 -34.93 13.09 12.51
C CYS A 513 -35.75 12.43 13.62
N ASP A 514 -35.36 12.63 14.88
CA ASP A 514 -36.17 12.17 16.02
C ASP A 514 -37.57 12.79 15.96
N MET A 515 -38.59 11.98 16.27
CA MET A 515 -39.99 12.36 16.11
C MET A 515 -40.36 13.66 16.82
N LYS A 516 -39.81 13.89 18.03
CA LYS A 516 -40.07 15.09 18.85
C LYS A 516 -39.72 16.39 18.10
N ASP A 517 -38.76 16.34 17.19
CA ASP A 517 -38.24 17.49 16.44
C ASP A 517 -38.70 17.49 14.98
N PHE A 518 -39.24 16.37 14.49
CA PHE A 518 -39.64 16.19 13.09
C PHE A 518 -40.73 17.19 12.68
N LEU A 519 -41.90 17.11 13.30
CA LEU A 519 -43.04 17.96 12.93
C LEU A 519 -42.74 19.46 13.12
N PRO A 520 -42.13 19.92 14.24
CA PRO A 520 -41.72 21.31 14.38
C PRO A 520 -40.80 21.78 13.26
N THR A 521 -39.82 20.96 12.86
CA THR A 521 -38.85 21.33 11.82
C THR A 521 -39.47 21.28 10.43
N CYS A 522 -40.32 20.30 10.14
CA CYS A 522 -41.09 20.24 8.89
C CYS A 522 -41.96 21.48 8.72
N LYS A 523 -42.69 21.89 9.76
CA LYS A 523 -43.49 23.13 9.74
C LYS A 523 -42.62 24.34 9.43
N LEU A 524 -41.47 24.46 10.10
CA LEU A 524 -40.50 25.53 9.84
C LEU A 524 -40.01 25.55 8.39
N LEU A 525 -39.68 24.39 7.82
CA LEU A 525 -39.18 24.26 6.44
C LEU A 525 -40.26 24.63 5.41
N ILE A 526 -41.51 24.20 5.64
CA ILE A 526 -42.65 24.55 4.80
C ILE A 526 -42.93 26.06 4.88
N GLU A 527 -43.00 26.62 6.10
CA GLU A 527 -43.29 28.04 6.30
C GLU A 527 -42.22 28.96 5.70
N LYS A 528 -40.93 28.61 5.83
CA LYS A 528 -39.83 29.45 5.33
C LYS A 528 -39.57 29.31 3.83
N PHE A 529 -39.72 28.10 3.29
CA PHE A 529 -39.24 27.80 1.94
C PHE A 529 -40.33 27.30 0.99
N GLY A 530 -41.57 27.12 1.48
CA GLY A 530 -42.67 26.61 0.66
C GLY A 530 -42.46 25.18 0.17
N LEU A 531 -41.60 24.39 0.84
CA LEU A 531 -41.41 22.99 0.49
C LEU A 531 -42.72 22.25 0.61
N LYS A 532 -42.97 21.29 -0.28
CA LYS A 532 -44.11 20.39 -0.16
C LYS A 532 -43.65 19.06 0.39
N PRO A 533 -44.41 18.45 1.30
CA PRO A 533 -44.15 17.07 1.69
C PRO A 533 -44.60 16.12 0.58
N ASP A 534 -43.92 15.00 0.43
CA ASP A 534 -44.40 13.81 -0.27
C ASP A 534 -44.52 12.67 0.74
N ALA A 535 -45.76 12.29 1.02
CA ALA A 535 -46.10 11.28 2.01
C ALA A 535 -45.62 9.88 1.62
N PHE A 536 -45.59 9.53 0.34
CA PHE A 536 -45.08 8.24 -0.12
C PHE A 536 -43.56 8.17 0.09
N ALA A 537 -42.85 9.21 -0.35
CA ALA A 537 -41.39 9.29 -0.21
C ALA A 537 -40.95 9.29 1.27
N PHE A 538 -41.69 9.97 2.15
CA PHE A 538 -41.46 9.91 3.59
C PHE A 538 -41.60 8.48 4.14
N LEU A 539 -42.68 7.77 3.78
CA LEU A 539 -42.91 6.39 4.24
C LEU A 539 -41.81 5.44 3.77
N TYR A 540 -41.33 5.58 2.53
CA TYR A 540 -40.18 4.81 2.04
C TYR A 540 -38.92 5.14 2.84
N ASN A 541 -38.58 6.42 3.00
CA ASN A 541 -37.37 6.83 3.71
C ASN A 541 -37.38 6.47 5.20
N LEU A 542 -38.56 6.50 5.85
CA LEU A 542 -38.73 6.05 7.22
C LEU A 542 -38.33 4.57 7.38
N GLY A 543 -38.60 3.74 6.36
CA GLY A 543 -38.20 2.34 6.31
C GLY A 543 -36.71 2.08 6.14
N TYR A 544 -35.90 3.09 5.78
CA TYR A 544 -34.44 2.96 5.58
C TYR A 544 -33.59 3.50 6.73
N CYS A 545 -34.20 4.09 7.75
CA CYS A 545 -33.45 4.82 8.78
C CYS A 545 -33.30 4.01 10.08
N ASP A 546 -32.11 3.48 10.32
CA ASP A 546 -31.81 2.67 11.53
C ASP A 546 -31.46 3.53 12.76
N THR A 547 -31.35 4.85 12.60
CA THR A 547 -30.72 5.76 13.58
C THR A 547 -31.67 6.76 14.25
N VAL A 548 -32.96 6.76 13.88
CA VAL A 548 -33.96 7.68 14.46
C VAL A 548 -34.83 7.03 15.52
N THR A 549 -35.21 7.80 16.52
CA THR A 549 -36.00 7.31 17.66
C THR A 549 -37.33 8.06 17.83
N GLY A 550 -38.28 7.41 18.51
CA GLY A 550 -39.51 8.05 19.00
C GLY A 550 -40.71 8.05 18.05
N TYR A 551 -40.63 7.39 16.89
CA TYR A 551 -41.82 7.18 16.05
C TYR A 551 -42.69 6.06 16.63
N THR A 552 -43.97 6.39 16.83
CA THR A 552 -45.07 5.49 17.21
C THR A 552 -46.11 5.45 16.08
N VAL A 553 -47.05 4.49 16.16
CA VAL A 553 -48.22 4.44 15.25
C VAL A 553 -48.95 5.78 15.23
N ASP A 554 -49.24 6.36 16.39
CA ASP A 554 -49.87 7.68 16.51
C ASP A 554 -49.08 8.77 15.79
N SER A 555 -47.77 8.82 16.00
CA SER A 555 -46.91 9.85 15.42
C SER A 555 -46.83 9.77 13.89
N ILE A 556 -46.81 8.57 13.32
CA ILE A 556 -46.81 8.36 11.87
C ILE A 556 -48.14 8.82 11.30
N LEU A 557 -49.26 8.44 11.92
CA LEU A 557 -50.58 8.88 11.48
C LEU A 557 -50.77 10.40 11.61
N GLU A 558 -50.21 11.02 12.65
CA GLU A 558 -50.17 12.48 12.83
C GLU A 558 -49.37 13.17 11.73
N ILE A 559 -48.21 12.62 11.35
CA ILE A 559 -47.42 13.13 10.21
C ILE A 559 -48.21 13.03 8.91
N LEU A 560 -48.90 11.90 8.68
CA LEU A 560 -49.73 11.72 7.49
C LEU A 560 -50.91 12.70 7.45
N ASP A 561 -51.58 12.95 8.58
CA ASP A 561 -52.61 14.00 8.68
C ASP A 561 -52.06 15.39 8.39
N PHE A 562 -50.85 15.67 8.88
CA PHE A 562 -50.17 16.93 8.61
C PHE A 562 -49.83 17.08 7.12
N PHE A 563 -49.36 16.01 6.46
CA PHE A 563 -49.06 16.00 5.04
C PHE A 563 -50.33 16.12 4.17
N ASP A 564 -51.42 15.46 4.56
CA ASP A 564 -52.74 15.63 3.95
C ASP A 564 -53.17 17.11 3.99
N GLN A 565 -53.04 17.78 5.15
CA GLN A 565 -53.35 19.21 5.31
C GLN A 565 -52.45 20.12 4.47
N ALA A 566 -51.20 19.72 4.24
CA ALA A 566 -50.25 20.41 3.37
C ALA A 566 -50.43 20.09 1.87
N GLY A 567 -51.46 19.31 1.50
CA GLY A 567 -51.83 19.01 0.12
C GLY A 567 -51.19 17.74 -0.46
N SER A 568 -50.55 16.92 0.37
CA SER A 568 -49.89 15.67 -0.02
C SER A 568 -50.63 14.47 0.54
N SER A 569 -51.72 14.09 -0.14
CA SER A 569 -52.58 13.02 0.35
C SER A 569 -52.20 11.64 -0.14
N ILE A 570 -51.99 10.71 0.80
CA ILE A 570 -51.78 9.30 0.47
C ILE A 570 -53.02 8.68 -0.18
N THR A 571 -54.21 9.24 0.03
CA THR A 571 -55.45 8.73 -0.58
C THR A 571 -55.59 9.07 -2.07
N ALA A 572 -54.69 9.89 -2.62
CA ALA A 572 -54.69 10.27 -4.03
C ALA A 572 -54.40 9.06 -4.96
N ASN A 573 -53.58 8.10 -4.51
CA ASN A 573 -53.36 6.82 -5.19
C ASN A 573 -53.34 5.67 -4.19
N LYS A 574 -54.41 4.88 -4.17
CA LYS A 574 -54.56 3.76 -3.22
C LYS A 574 -53.53 2.65 -3.39
N GLU A 575 -53.03 2.42 -4.60
CA GLU A 575 -52.06 1.35 -4.88
C GLU A 575 -50.67 1.75 -4.33
N ASP A 576 -50.22 2.96 -4.63
CA ASP A 576 -48.95 3.49 -4.11
C ASP A 576 -49.00 3.63 -2.58
N ALA A 577 -50.16 3.99 -2.02
CA ALA A 577 -50.37 4.07 -0.58
C ALA A 577 -50.25 2.70 0.09
N LYS A 578 -50.86 1.67 -0.53
CA LYS A 578 -50.71 0.29 -0.07
C LYS A 578 -49.23 -0.09 -0.05
N HIS A 579 -48.51 0.12 -1.15
CA HIS A 579 -47.09 -0.24 -1.23
C HIS A 579 -46.19 0.50 -0.22
N ALA A 580 -46.37 1.80 -0.04
CA ALA A 580 -45.55 2.58 0.89
C ALA A 580 -45.84 2.22 2.37
N LEU A 581 -47.11 2.01 2.72
CA LEU A 581 -47.51 1.57 4.06
C LEU A 581 -47.10 0.12 4.34
N GLU A 582 -47.16 -0.76 3.34
CA GLU A 582 -46.66 -2.13 3.42
C GLU A 582 -45.13 -2.16 3.61
N HIS A 583 -44.39 -1.23 3.01
CA HIS A 583 -42.95 -1.12 3.23
C HIS A 583 -42.64 -0.86 4.71
N VAL A 584 -43.29 0.14 5.31
CA VAL A 584 -43.14 0.45 6.75
C VAL A 584 -43.60 -0.73 7.62
N PHE A 585 -44.74 -1.34 7.30
CA PHE A 585 -45.29 -2.49 8.02
C PHE A 585 -44.35 -3.71 8.01
N ASN A 586 -43.73 -4.00 6.88
CA ASN A 586 -42.82 -5.15 6.75
C ASN A 586 -41.48 -4.90 7.44
N ARG A 587 -41.00 -3.66 7.50
CA ARG A 587 -39.75 -3.29 8.20
C ARG A 587 -39.96 -2.90 9.67
N TRP A 588 -41.19 -2.98 10.17
CA TRP A 588 -41.54 -2.59 11.55
C TRP A 588 -40.71 -3.27 12.65
N CYS A 589 -40.24 -4.50 12.39
CA CYS A 589 -39.39 -5.25 13.33
C CYS A 589 -37.89 -4.91 13.24
N GLU A 590 -37.44 -4.37 12.10
CA GLU A 590 -36.05 -3.94 11.84
C GLU A 590 -35.80 -2.51 12.35
N LEU A 591 -36.85 -1.68 12.34
CA LEU A 591 -36.79 -0.31 12.81
C LEU A 591 -36.66 -0.28 14.34
N SER A 592 -35.66 0.46 14.83
CA SER A 592 -35.31 0.61 16.25
C SER A 592 -36.32 1.48 17.03
N PHE A 593 -37.61 1.19 16.89
CA PHE A 593 -38.66 1.76 17.72
C PHE A 593 -38.61 1.14 19.13
N ILE A 594 -38.92 1.96 20.13
CA ILE A 594 -38.71 1.70 21.57
C ILE A 594 -39.37 0.38 22.04
N ALA A 595 -38.77 -0.22 23.08
CA ALA A 595 -38.90 -1.61 23.54
C ALA A 595 -40.29 -2.18 23.93
N GLN A 596 -40.37 -3.52 23.78
CA GLN A 596 -41.39 -4.50 24.19
C GLN A 596 -42.71 -4.51 23.38
N ASP A 597 -42.95 -5.67 22.73
CA ASP A 597 -44.11 -6.04 21.89
C ASP A 597 -44.21 -5.42 20.48
N GLN A 598 -43.10 -5.48 19.71
CA GLN A 598 -43.08 -5.12 18.27
C GLN A 598 -44.19 -5.79 17.45
N LYS A 599 -44.56 -7.04 17.79
CA LYS A 599 -45.64 -7.77 17.10
C LYS A 599 -47.02 -7.14 17.35
N LEU A 600 -47.29 -6.69 18.57
CA LEU A 600 -48.56 -6.03 18.92
C LEU A 600 -48.68 -4.69 18.21
N LEU A 601 -47.60 -3.89 18.22
CA LEU A 601 -47.54 -2.58 17.56
C LEU A 601 -47.65 -2.68 16.03
N LYS A 602 -47.07 -3.73 15.43
CA LYS A 602 -47.22 -4.03 13.99
C LYS A 602 -48.69 -4.29 13.63
N HIS A 603 -49.40 -5.08 14.44
CA HIS A 603 -50.83 -5.33 14.22
C HIS A 603 -51.69 -4.09 14.50
N GLU A 604 -51.33 -3.28 15.49
CA GLU A 604 -51.98 -1.99 15.75
C GLU A 604 -51.85 -1.03 14.57
N PHE A 605 -50.65 -0.91 13.98
CA PHE A 605 -50.42 -0.12 12.78
C PHE A 605 -51.35 -0.56 11.63
N ALA A 606 -51.40 -1.86 11.33
CA ALA A 606 -52.27 -2.39 10.28
C ALA A 606 -53.75 -2.14 10.55
N ALA A 607 -54.21 -2.32 11.80
CA ALA A 607 -55.59 -2.08 12.18
C ALA A 607 -55.99 -0.60 11.98
N ARG A 608 -55.13 0.33 12.39
CA ARG A 608 -55.42 1.77 12.27
C ARG A 608 -55.29 2.29 10.85
N VAL A 609 -54.38 1.73 10.05
CA VAL A 609 -54.33 2.00 8.60
C VAL A 609 -55.62 1.54 7.91
N PHE A 610 -56.13 0.35 8.26
CA PHE A 610 -57.40 -0.14 7.72
C PHE A 610 -58.58 0.74 8.16
N GLU A 611 -58.65 1.09 9.44
CA GLU A 611 -59.71 1.97 9.97
C GLU A 611 -59.73 3.34 9.28
N LYS A 612 -58.55 3.95 9.10
CA LYS A 612 -58.42 5.31 8.60
C LYS A 612 -58.52 5.41 7.07
N TYR A 613 -57.92 4.47 6.34
CA TYR A 613 -57.76 4.55 4.88
C TYR A 613 -58.47 3.42 4.10
N GLY A 614 -58.96 2.39 4.78
CA GLY A 614 -59.56 1.22 4.14
C GLY A 614 -58.56 0.35 3.37
N ILE A 615 -57.27 0.43 3.73
CA ILE A 615 -56.18 -0.31 3.10
C ILE A 615 -55.85 -1.53 3.95
N ILE A 616 -55.77 -2.70 3.31
CA ILE A 616 -55.32 -3.94 3.94
C ILE A 616 -53.84 -4.11 3.62
N LEU A 617 -53.00 -4.23 4.66
CA LEU A 617 -51.55 -4.43 4.54
C LEU A 617 -51.23 -5.92 4.60
N GLU A 618 -50.45 -6.40 3.64
CA GLU A 618 -50.04 -7.81 3.56
C GLU A 618 -48.60 -7.99 4.09
N GLU A 619 -48.39 -9.04 4.89
CA GLU A 619 -47.07 -9.42 5.38
C GLU A 619 -46.31 -10.18 4.29
N ARG A 620 -45.10 -9.73 3.96
CA ARG A 620 -44.26 -10.42 2.97
C ARG A 620 -43.78 -11.76 3.51
N THR A 621 -43.90 -12.80 2.69
CA THR A 621 -43.51 -14.18 3.03
C THR A 621 -42.18 -14.64 2.40
N ASP A 622 -41.50 -13.81 1.60
CA ASP A 622 -40.28 -14.18 0.87
C ASP A 622 -39.11 -13.20 1.12
N ASP A 623 -37.99 -13.74 1.63
CA ASP A 623 -36.77 -13.02 2.03
C ASP A 623 -35.83 -12.64 0.85
N ARG A 624 -36.24 -12.78 -0.42
CA ARG A 624 -35.29 -12.80 -1.57
C ARG A 624 -35.30 -11.65 -2.58
N ASP A 625 -36.21 -10.68 -2.49
CA ASP A 625 -36.39 -9.67 -3.55
C ASP A 625 -35.88 -8.25 -3.21
N PHE A 626 -34.88 -8.12 -2.33
CA PHE A 626 -34.15 -6.86 -2.14
C PHE A 626 -32.63 -7.09 -2.25
N MET A 627 -32.14 -7.24 -3.49
CA MET A 627 -30.76 -6.88 -3.87
C MET A 627 -30.78 -5.98 -5.09
#